data_AF-A0AAX2J5T1-F1
#
_entry.id   AF-A0AAX2J5T1-F1
#
_cell.length_a   1.000
_cell.length_b   1.000
_cell.length_c   1.000
_cell.angle_alpha   90.00
_cell.angle_beta   90.00
_cell.angle_gamma   90.00
#
_symmetry.space_group_name_H-M   'P 1'
#
loop_
_entity.id
_entity.type
_entity.pdbx_description
1 polymer ?
#
loop_
_entity_poly.entity_id
_entity_poly.type
_entity_poly.pdbx_seq_one_letter_code
_entity_poly.pdbx_strand_id
1 'polypeptide(L)' 'MPTTLILDPKIYEFETKNAADEYTEWLQNEVRQSRLSPIISEEQAMNRLDANRAKLLERMKNVN' A
#
# COMPACT_ATOMS: atom_id res chain seq x y z
N MET A 1 6.42 30.26 12.92
CA MET A 1 5.79 28.93 12.97
C MET A 1 5.20 28.66 11.59
N PRO A 2 5.60 27.61 10.86
CA PRO A 2 4.92 27.27 9.62
C PRO A 2 3.51 26.78 9.97
N THR A 3 2.49 27.43 9.41
CA THR A 3 1.10 27.05 9.64
C THR A 3 0.81 25.77 8.85
N THR A 4 0.57 24.65 9.55
CA THR A 4 0.14 23.41 8.90
C THR A 4 -1.25 23.61 8.29
N LEU A 5 -1.35 23.43 6.98
CA LEU A 5 -2.61 23.50 6.24
C LEU A 5 -3.44 22.23 6.49
N ILE A 6 -4.52 22.39 7.24
CA ILE A 6 -5.55 21.36 7.45
C ILE A 6 -6.48 21.34 6.22
N LEU A 7 -6.79 20.16 5.71
CA LEU A 7 -7.65 19.95 4.55
C LEU A 7 -9.09 19.62 4.99
N ASP A 8 -10.06 19.95 4.14
CA ASP A 8 -11.46 19.55 4.37
C ASP A 8 -11.63 18.04 4.12
N PRO A 9 -12.02 17.25 5.14
CA PRO A 9 -12.16 15.81 5.02
C PRO A 9 -13.28 15.36 4.07
N LYS A 10 -14.17 16.25 3.64
CA LYS A 10 -15.18 15.96 2.61
C LYS A 10 -14.60 16.02 1.19
N ILE A 11 -13.47 16.70 1.02
CA ILE A 11 -12.79 16.89 -0.27
C ILE A 11 -11.56 15.99 -0.36
N TYR A 12 -10.83 15.85 0.74
CA TYR A 12 -9.57 15.12 0.82
C TYR A 12 -9.63 14.01 1.86
N GLU A 13 -9.04 12.87 1.54
CA GLU A 13 -8.87 11.74 2.43
C GLU A 13 -7.74 11.93 3.47
N PHE A 14 -6.91 12.96 3.28
CA PHE A 14 -5.81 13.31 4.18
C PHE A 14 -6.14 14.52 5.04
N GLU A 15 -5.73 14.48 6.31
CA GLU A 15 -5.96 15.57 7.27
C GLU A 15 -5.15 16.83 6.94
N THR A 16 -3.94 16.67 6.40
CA THR A 16 -3.03 17.79 6.12
C THR A 16 -2.53 17.74 4.69
N LYS A 17 -2.21 18.93 4.15
CA LYS A 17 -1.56 19.02 2.83
C LYS A 17 -0.24 18.24 2.78
N ASN A 18 0.54 18.28 3.86
CA ASN A 18 1.81 17.57 3.94
C ASN A 18 1.61 16.05 3.81
N ALA A 19 0.63 15.47 4.52
CA ALA A 19 0.33 14.04 4.41
C ALA A 19 -0.14 13.64 3.00
N ALA A 20 -0.92 14.50 2.33
CA ALA A 20 -1.33 14.28 0.94
C ALA A 20 -0.14 14.32 -0.04
N ASP A 21 0.78 15.26 0.17
CA ASP A 21 2.00 15.39 -0.65
C ASP A 21 2.93 14.19 -0.44
N GLU A 22 3.15 13.77 0.81
CA GLU A 22 3.94 12.58 1.16
C GLU A 22 3.36 11.30 0.53
N TYR A 23 2.03 11.13 0.60
CA TYR A 23 1.38 10.01 -0.07
C TYR A 23 1.56 10.06 -1.59
N THR A 24 1.47 11.25 -2.18
CA THR A 24 1.67 11.44 -3.62
C THR A 24 3.07 11.02 -4.04
N GLU A 25 4.11 11.43 -3.30
CA GLU A 25 5.50 11.05 -3.56
C GLU A 25 5.71 9.53 -3.43
N TRP A 26 5.16 8.93 -2.37
CA TRP A 26 5.20 7.49 -2.17
C TRP A 26 4.53 6.74 -3.32
N LEU A 27 3.31 7.13 -3.71
CA LEU A 27 2.56 6.48 -4.79
C LEU A 27 3.29 6.58 -6.13
N GLN A 28 3.86 7.75 -6.44
CA GLN A 28 4.67 7.92 -7.65
C GLN A 28 5.88 6.99 -7.67
N ASN A 29 6.52 6.80 -6.51
CA ASN A 29 7.60 5.83 -6.37
C ASN A 29 7.12 4.39 -6.58
N GLU A 30 6.03 3.98 -5.94
CA GLU A 30 5.46 2.64 -6.08
C GLU A 30 5.07 2.33 -7.54
N VAL A 31 4.46 3.29 -8.24
CA VAL A 31 4.13 3.17 -9.67
C VAL A 31 5.41 2.98 -10.50
N ARG A 32 6.47 3.75 -10.20
CA ARG A 32 7.75 3.63 -10.90
C ARG A 32 8.35 2.24 -10.71
N GLN A 33 8.36 1.71 -9.49
CA GLN A 33 8.88 0.37 -9.19
C GLN A 33 8.00 -0.74 -9.80
N SER A 34 6.69 -0.56 -9.78
CA SER A 34 5.73 -1.51 -10.36
C SER A 34 5.92 -1.67 -11.86
N ARG A 35 6.25 -0.58 -12.58
CA ARG A 35 6.55 -0.62 -14.02
C ARG A 35 7.81 -1.43 -14.36
N LEU A 36 8.72 -1.59 -13.41
CA LEU A 36 9.94 -2.40 -13.57
C LEU A 36 9.71 -3.87 -13.19
N SER A 37 8.56 -4.19 -12.59
CA SER A 37 8.27 -5.52 -12.11
C SER A 37 7.82 -6.45 -13.24
N PRO A 38 8.12 -7.77 -13.16
CA PRO A 38 7.62 -8.73 -14.12
C PRO A 38 6.09 -8.79 -14.14
N ILE A 39 5.51 -8.82 -15.34
CA ILE A 39 4.09 -9.10 -15.51
C ILE A 39 3.87 -10.58 -15.24
N ILE A 40 2.88 -10.89 -14.41
CA ILE A 40 2.48 -12.26 -14.08
C ILE A 40 1.05 -12.52 -14.54
N SER A 41 0.72 -13.78 -14.82
CA SER A 41 -0.67 -14.15 -15.10
C SER A 41 -1.53 -14.09 -13.84
N GLU A 42 -2.85 -14.02 -14.03
CA GLU A 42 -3.82 -14.13 -12.94
C GLU A 42 -3.61 -15.42 -12.13
N GLU A 43 -3.45 -16.57 -12.80
CA GLU A 43 -3.18 -17.85 -12.14
C GLU A 43 -1.93 -17.80 -11.25
N GLN A 44 -0.85 -17.19 -11.74
CA GLN A 44 0.37 -17.00 -10.95
C GLN A 44 0.14 -16.08 -9.75
N ALA A 45 -0.65 -15.03 -9.90
CA ALA A 45 -1.01 -14.13 -8.80
C ALA A 45 -1.82 -14.87 -7.72
N MET A 46 -2.82 -15.65 -8.13
CA MET A 46 -3.66 -16.44 -7.22
C MET A 46 -2.84 -17.49 -6.47
N ASN A 47 -1.96 -18.22 -7.16
CA ASN A 47 -1.08 -19.19 -6.52
C ASN A 47 -0.16 -18.55 -5.45
N ARG A 48 0.32 -17.33 -5.70
CA ARG A 48 1.11 -16.58 -4.70
C ARG A 48 0.27 -16.17 -3.50
N LEU A 49 -0.97 -15.72 -3.71
CA LEU A 49 -1.89 -15.35 -2.65
C LEU A 49 -2.23 -16.55 -1.76
N ASP A 50 -2.55 -17.70 -2.36
CA ASP A 50 -2.86 -18.93 -1.63
C ASP A 50 -1.68 -19.43 -0.80
N ALA A 51 -0.46 -19.41 -1.36
CA ALA A 51 0.75 -19.77 -0.64
C ALA A 51 1.01 -18.84 0.55
N ASN A 52 0.78 -17.53 0.39
CA ASN A 52 0.91 -16.55 1.47
C ASN A 52 -0.14 -16.76 2.56
N ARG A 53 -1.38 -17.05 2.18
CA ARG A 53 -2.47 -17.37 3.10
C ARG A 53 -2.16 -18.62 3.92
N ALA A 54 -1.66 -19.68 3.29
CA ALA A 54 -1.26 -20.90 3.98
C ALA A 54 -0.17 -20.63 5.04
N LYS A 55 0.88 -19.88 4.66
CA LYS A 55 1.96 -19.47 5.59
C LYS A 55 1.44 -18.65 6.77
N LEU A 56 0.51 -17.73 6.54
CA LEU A 56 -0.09 -16.93 7.60
C LEU A 56 -0.84 -17.82 8.60
N LEU A 57 -1.66 -18.75 8.10
CA LEU A 57 -2.43 -19.67 8.95
C LEU A 57 -1.52 -20.60 9.76
N GLU A 58 -0.43 -21.08 9.18
CA GLU A 58 0.58 -21.86 9.92
C GLU A 58 1.22 -21.04 11.05
N ARG A 59 1.61 -19.79 10.77
CA ARG A 59 2.15 -18.91 11.81
C ARG A 59 1.15 -18.69 12.93
N MET A 60 -0.11 -18.44 12.61
CA MET A 60 -1.16 -18.22 13.62
C MET A 60 -1.40 -19.45 14.50
N LYS A 61 -1.28 -20.67 13.95
CA LYS A 61 -1.38 -21.91 14.75
C LYS A 61 -0.23 -22.06 15.76
N ASN A 62 0.93 -21.51 15.45
CA ASN A 62 2.14 -21.59 16.26
C ASN A 62 2.28 -20.41 17.27
N VAL A 63 1.27 -19.54 17.38
CA VAL A 63 1.21 -18.40 18.33
C VAL A 63 0.44 -18.79 19.61
N ASN A 64 0.31 -20.09 19.89
CA ASN A 64 -0.18 -20.61 21.17
C ASN A 64 0.98 -20.93 22.12
#